data_AF-A0A820VVF5-F1
#
_entry.id   AF-A0A820VVF5-F1
#
_cell.length_a   1.000
_cell.length_b   1.000
_cell.length_c   1.000
_cell.angle_alpha   90.00
_cell.angle_beta   90.00
_cell.angle_gamma   90.00
#
_symmetry.space_group_name_H-M   'P 1'
#
loop_
_entity.id
_entity.type
_entity.pdbx_description
1 polymer ?
#
loop_
_entity_poly.entity_id
_entity_poly.type
_entity_poly.pdbx_seq_one_letter_code
_entity_poly.pdbx_strand_id
1 'polypeptide(L)'
;MDQYRKVLGICRIPAKSIDRLHLYKKDDHRHVAVFYRNNVNIIYRLPVYDDQGNKLSAEVIYTHLKKLPDLQESDEKQTLIGHLTADERQLWAPIYEQLSSIPENKNLFDTINDSLLVLCLDESYQSSNDKTTEQDNQKFVGLNFLHGGGTKNNTANRWFDKTLQVIVGPNGYSGLNYEHSLAEGGIITTLVDYALDYCKTAVPLVHTNQPSLLSKCRIVIPKEVEQSIIESEKRVNKFIENCDLIVHKYPEYGKDFAKQNKLSIDAIIQVALQVAYFRCVL
;
A
#
# COMPACT_ATOMS: atom_id res chain seq x y z
N MET A 1 3.07 2.73 -23.50
CA MET A 1 1.76 2.33 -22.94
C MET A 1 1.76 0.96 -22.26
N ASP A 2 2.75 0.09 -22.48
CA ASP A 2 2.73 -1.28 -21.91
C ASP A 2 2.69 -1.31 -20.37
N GLN A 3 3.42 -0.39 -19.71
CA GLN A 3 3.43 -0.28 -18.24
C GLN A 3 2.04 -0.01 -17.65
N TYR A 4 1.14 0.73 -18.32
CA TYR A 4 -0.22 0.97 -17.81
C TYR A 4 -1.04 -0.32 -17.66
N ARG A 5 -0.74 -1.35 -18.44
CA ARG A 5 -1.41 -2.66 -18.33
C ARG A 5 -0.90 -3.48 -17.15
N LYS A 6 0.13 -2.99 -16.45
CA LYS A 6 0.85 -3.71 -15.40
C LYS A 6 0.79 -3.03 -14.02
N VAL A 7 -0.10 -2.05 -13.83
CA VAL A 7 -0.22 -1.35 -12.54
C VAL A 7 -1.30 -1.96 -11.65
N LEU A 8 -2.40 -2.45 -12.25
CA LEU A 8 -3.52 -3.03 -11.54
C LEU A 8 -3.54 -4.55 -11.70
N GLY A 9 -3.96 -5.26 -10.67
CA GLY A 9 -4.18 -6.71 -10.76
C GLY A 9 -2.91 -7.55 -10.78
N ILE A 10 -1.79 -7.01 -10.30
CA ILE A 10 -0.53 -7.75 -10.24
C ILE A 10 -0.03 -7.79 -8.80
N CYS A 11 0.66 -8.88 -8.48
CA CYS A 11 1.34 -9.09 -7.22
C CYS A 11 2.69 -9.75 -7.48
N ARG A 12 3.70 -9.34 -6.73
CA ARG A 12 5.00 -9.98 -6.71
C ARG A 12 4.94 -11.18 -5.75
N ILE A 13 5.31 -12.35 -6.22
CA ILE A 13 5.31 -13.58 -5.43
C ILE A 13 6.75 -13.89 -5.02
N PRO A 14 7.04 -13.99 -3.71
CA PRO A 14 8.38 -14.30 -3.23
C PRO A 14 8.78 -15.73 -3.62
N ALA A 15 10.04 -15.94 -3.99
CA ALA A 15 10.57 -17.26 -4.30
C ALA A 15 12.04 -17.41 -3.90
N LYS A 16 12.50 -18.66 -3.70
CA LYS A 16 13.84 -18.97 -3.15
C LYS A 16 15.01 -18.36 -3.93
N SER A 17 14.89 -18.26 -5.25
CA SER A 17 15.95 -17.72 -6.12
C SER A 17 15.57 -16.37 -6.70
N ILE A 18 14.50 -16.34 -7.48
CA ILE A 18 14.03 -15.15 -8.19
C ILE A 18 12.51 -15.08 -8.03
N ASP A 19 12.06 -13.96 -7.48
CA ASP A 19 10.63 -13.66 -7.33
C ASP A 19 9.92 -13.68 -8.68
N ARG A 20 8.62 -13.96 -8.62
CA ARG A 20 7.78 -14.07 -9.81
C ARG A 20 6.72 -12.99 -9.80
N LEU A 21 6.17 -12.71 -10.97
CA LEU A 21 5.02 -11.82 -11.09
C LEU A 21 3.78 -12.67 -11.34
N HIS A 22 2.80 -12.53 -10.46
CA HIS A 22 1.48 -13.09 -10.67
C HIS A 22 0.70 -12.14 -11.57
N LEU A 23 0.74 -12.43 -12.87
CA LEU A 23 -0.05 -11.74 -13.87
C LEU A 23 -1.42 -12.40 -13.97
N TYR A 24 -2.44 -11.61 -13.68
CA TYR A 24 -3.80 -12.05 -13.76
C TYR A 24 -4.35 -12.14 -15.20
N LYS A 25 -5.45 -12.90 -15.37
CA LYS A 25 -6.27 -12.99 -16.60
C LYS A 25 -7.53 -12.13 -16.51
N LYS A 26 -7.68 -11.16 -17.43
CA LYS A 26 -8.67 -10.06 -17.53
C LYS A 26 -10.14 -10.27 -17.07
N ASP A 27 -10.62 -11.48 -16.82
CA ASP A 27 -12.01 -11.77 -16.43
C ASP A 27 -12.25 -12.09 -14.93
N ASP A 28 -11.22 -12.34 -14.11
CA ASP A 28 -11.37 -12.75 -12.69
C ASP A 28 -11.35 -11.59 -11.65
N HIS A 29 -11.10 -10.34 -12.03
CA HIS A 29 -10.89 -9.19 -11.13
C HIS A 29 -12.15 -8.35 -11.01
N ARG A 30 -12.88 -8.63 -9.94
CA ARG A 30 -14.04 -7.84 -9.55
C ARG A 30 -13.94 -7.31 -8.12
N HIS A 31 -12.74 -7.33 -7.51
CA HIS A 31 -12.58 -6.95 -6.12
C HIS A 31 -11.28 -6.18 -5.82
N VAL A 32 -11.30 -5.53 -4.66
CA VAL A 32 -10.19 -4.91 -3.94
C VAL A 32 -9.98 -5.71 -2.66
N ALA A 33 -8.72 -5.94 -2.27
CA ALA A 33 -8.40 -6.47 -0.95
C ALA A 33 -8.30 -5.31 0.04
N VAL A 34 -9.01 -5.37 1.16
CA VAL A 34 -9.01 -4.30 2.17
C VAL A 34 -8.31 -4.78 3.44
N PHE A 35 -7.34 -3.97 3.87
CA PHE A 35 -6.61 -4.09 5.13
C PHE A 35 -7.14 -2.99 6.05
N TYR A 36 -7.60 -3.35 7.25
CA TYR A 36 -8.29 -2.42 8.15
C TYR A 36 -7.68 -2.46 9.55
N ARG A 37 -7.13 -1.32 9.99
CA ARG A 37 -6.64 -1.06 11.37
C ARG A 37 -5.79 -2.17 11.97
N ASN A 38 -4.80 -2.66 11.24
CA ASN A 38 -3.88 -3.71 11.71
C ASN A 38 -4.56 -5.04 12.11
N ASN A 39 -5.83 -5.26 11.78
CA ASN A 39 -6.45 -6.58 11.87
C ASN A 39 -6.11 -7.41 10.62
N VAL A 40 -4.81 -7.61 10.41
CA VAL A 40 -4.25 -8.18 9.17
C VAL A 40 -4.43 -9.69 9.08
N ASN A 41 -4.89 -10.31 10.16
CA ASN A 41 -5.30 -11.71 10.13
C ASN A 41 -6.60 -11.92 9.37
N ILE A 42 -7.35 -10.84 9.13
CA ILE A 42 -8.56 -10.87 8.34
C ILE A 42 -8.38 -9.96 7.13
N ILE A 43 -8.39 -10.56 5.95
CA ILE A 43 -8.40 -9.83 4.69
C ILE A 43 -9.83 -9.77 4.19
N TYR A 44 -10.30 -8.55 3.89
CA TYR A 44 -11.65 -8.36 3.36
C TYR A 44 -11.60 -8.29 1.85
N ARG A 45 -12.43 -9.10 1.19
CA ARG A 45 -12.65 -9.08 -0.25
C ARG A 45 -13.82 -8.16 -0.56
N LEU A 46 -13.51 -6.95 -1.01
CA LEU A 46 -14.49 -5.91 -1.37
C LEU A 46 -14.82 -5.98 -2.86
N PRO A 47 -16.01 -6.44 -3.27
CA PRO A 47 -16.41 -6.38 -4.66
C PRO A 47 -16.52 -4.91 -5.13
N VAL A 48 -16.08 -4.66 -6.36
CA VAL A 48 -16.16 -3.36 -7.05
C VAL A 48 -16.83 -3.49 -8.43
N TYR A 49 -17.27 -4.69 -8.78
CA TYR A 49 -18.18 -4.97 -9.89
C TYR A 49 -19.29 -5.90 -9.40
N ASP A 50 -20.46 -5.84 -10.06
CA ASP A 50 -21.55 -6.80 -9.86
C ASP A 50 -21.30 -8.12 -10.62
N ASP A 51 -22.20 -9.08 -10.44
CA ASP A 51 -22.12 -10.40 -11.07
C ASP A 51 -22.27 -10.32 -12.61
N GLN A 52 -22.84 -9.23 -13.14
CA GLN A 52 -22.97 -8.97 -14.59
C GLN A 52 -21.73 -8.28 -15.18
N GLY A 53 -20.80 -7.81 -14.34
CA GLY A 53 -19.56 -7.16 -14.76
C GLY A 53 -19.67 -5.63 -14.86
N ASN A 54 -20.73 -5.03 -14.32
CA ASN A 54 -20.86 -3.58 -14.22
C ASN A 54 -20.14 -3.07 -12.97
N LYS A 55 -19.50 -1.91 -13.04
CA LYS A 55 -18.82 -1.27 -11.90
C LYS A 55 -19.82 -0.90 -10.82
N LEU A 56 -19.49 -1.15 -9.56
CA LEU A 56 -20.28 -0.66 -8.42
C LEU A 56 -20.11 0.85 -8.21
N SER A 57 -21.15 1.51 -7.71
CA SER A 57 -21.12 2.94 -7.40
C SER A 57 -20.35 3.19 -6.11
N ALA A 58 -19.91 4.44 -5.95
CA ALA A 58 -19.20 4.87 -4.75
C ALA A 58 -20.06 4.69 -3.49
N GLU A 59 -21.37 4.90 -3.57
CA GLU A 59 -22.31 4.75 -2.45
C GLU A 59 -22.42 3.28 -2.02
N VAL A 60 -22.44 2.36 -2.97
CA VAL A 60 -22.46 0.92 -2.69
C VAL A 60 -21.14 0.49 -2.03
N ILE A 61 -20.01 0.88 -2.62
CA ILE A 61 -18.68 0.61 -2.06
C ILE A 61 -18.55 1.19 -0.65
N TYR A 62 -18.97 2.43 -0.44
CA TYR A 62 -18.99 3.08 0.87
C TYR A 62 -19.86 2.31 1.88
N THR A 63 -21.03 1.83 1.46
CA THR A 63 -21.90 1.02 2.31
C THR A 63 -21.23 -0.28 2.77
N HIS A 64 -20.41 -0.91 1.92
CA HIS A 64 -19.60 -2.06 2.33
C HIS A 64 -18.51 -1.68 3.32
N LEU A 65 -17.77 -0.60 3.06
CA LEU A 65 -16.71 -0.11 3.94
C LEU A 65 -17.24 0.29 5.33
N LYS A 66 -18.46 0.84 5.40
CA LYS A 66 -19.13 1.17 6.67
C LYS A 66 -19.39 -0.02 7.57
N LYS A 67 -19.44 -1.24 7.03
CA LYS A 67 -19.65 -2.48 7.81
C LYS A 67 -18.36 -3.04 8.40
N LEU A 68 -17.19 -2.55 8.00
CA LEU A 68 -15.90 -3.07 8.50
C LEU A 68 -15.76 -3.02 10.03
N PRO A 69 -16.17 -1.94 10.74
CA PRO A 69 -16.12 -1.92 12.19
C PRO A 69 -16.94 -3.03 12.84
N ASP A 70 -18.11 -3.36 12.28
CA ASP A 70 -19.02 -4.39 12.81
C ASP A 70 -18.50 -5.82 12.57
N LEU A 71 -17.59 -5.98 11.60
CA LEU A 71 -16.97 -7.26 11.26
C LEU A 71 -15.66 -7.52 12.00
N GLN A 72 -15.16 -6.52 12.74
CA GLN A 72 -13.93 -6.60 13.50
C GLN A 72 -14.12 -7.55 14.69
N GLU A 73 -13.28 -8.57 14.76
CA GLU A 73 -13.24 -9.51 15.88
C GLU A 73 -12.30 -8.97 16.97
N SER A 74 -12.76 -8.96 18.22
CA SER A 74 -11.99 -8.56 19.40
C SER A 74 -11.11 -9.71 19.88
N ASP A 75 -10.06 -10.05 19.14
CA ASP A 75 -9.03 -10.99 19.63
C ASP A 75 -7.81 -10.19 20.15
N GLU A 76 -7.48 -10.37 21.43
CA GLU A 76 -6.44 -9.60 22.14
C GLU A 76 -5.00 -9.99 21.76
N LYS A 77 -4.79 -11.10 21.02
CA LYS A 77 -3.46 -11.58 20.62
C LYS A 77 -3.46 -12.01 19.15
N GLN A 78 -3.44 -11.02 18.27
CA GLN A 78 -3.36 -11.25 16.83
C GLN A 78 -1.91 -11.18 16.38
N THR A 79 -1.33 -12.32 15.99
CA THR A 79 -0.03 -12.35 15.30
C THR A 79 -0.16 -11.64 13.97
N LEU A 80 0.62 -10.60 13.72
CA LEU A 80 0.55 -9.81 12.48
C LEU A 80 1.36 -10.48 11.37
N ILE A 81 0.90 -10.41 10.11
CA ILE A 81 1.57 -11.08 8.99
C ILE A 81 1.98 -10.14 7.86
N GLY A 82 1.37 -8.95 7.74
CA GLY A 82 1.65 -8.07 6.61
C GLY A 82 3.09 -7.57 6.60
N HIS A 83 3.72 -7.42 7.79
CA HIS A 83 5.12 -7.03 7.91
C HIS A 83 6.09 -8.07 7.34
N LEU A 84 5.69 -9.33 7.18
CA LEU A 84 6.53 -10.35 6.55
C LEU A 84 6.91 -9.96 5.12
N THR A 85 6.01 -9.26 4.41
CA THR A 85 6.26 -8.78 3.05
C THR A 85 7.28 -7.63 2.99
N ALA A 86 7.60 -7.01 4.14
CA ALA A 86 8.62 -5.96 4.27
C ALA A 86 10.01 -6.53 4.60
N ASP A 87 10.12 -7.82 4.93
CA ASP A 87 11.38 -8.46 5.30
C ASP A 87 12.21 -8.83 4.07
N GLU A 88 13.43 -9.29 4.30
CA GLU A 88 14.33 -9.76 3.25
C GLU A 88 13.69 -10.91 2.46
N ARG A 89 13.80 -10.82 1.12
CA ARG A 89 13.12 -11.76 0.20
C ARG A 89 13.49 -13.22 0.45
N GLN A 90 14.75 -13.48 0.81
CA GLN A 90 15.26 -14.82 1.12
C GLN A 90 14.64 -15.41 2.40
N LEU A 91 14.20 -14.56 3.33
CA LEU A 91 13.55 -14.96 4.57
C LEU A 91 12.03 -15.03 4.41
N TRP A 92 11.45 -14.13 3.62
CA TRP A 92 10.02 -14.13 3.33
C TRP A 92 9.58 -15.32 2.47
N ALA A 93 10.33 -15.64 1.41
CA ALA A 93 9.97 -16.73 0.48
C ALA A 93 9.65 -18.09 1.13
N PRO A 94 10.47 -18.65 2.04
CA PRO A 94 10.14 -19.92 2.69
C PRO A 94 8.90 -19.83 3.61
N ILE A 95 8.70 -18.70 4.29
CA ILE A 95 7.50 -18.50 5.14
C ILE A 95 6.25 -18.42 4.26
N TYR A 96 6.32 -17.70 3.13
CA TYR A 96 5.23 -17.63 2.16
C TYR A 96 4.88 -19.01 1.61
N GLU A 97 5.88 -19.84 1.24
CA GLU A 97 5.68 -21.20 0.74
C GLU A 97 4.97 -22.08 1.79
N GLN A 98 5.41 -22.02 3.05
CA GLN A 98 4.79 -22.76 4.15
C GLN A 98 3.36 -22.30 4.43
N LEU A 99 3.12 -20.99 4.54
CA LEU A 99 1.78 -20.45 4.74
C LEU A 99 0.86 -20.81 3.57
N SER A 100 1.34 -20.72 2.32
CA SER A 100 0.55 -20.99 1.11
C SER A 100 0.22 -22.47 0.91
N SER A 101 0.94 -23.38 1.58
CA SER A 101 0.66 -24.81 1.56
C SER A 101 -0.62 -25.19 2.33
N ILE A 102 -1.09 -24.30 3.21
CA ILE A 102 -2.33 -24.47 3.98
C ILE A 102 -3.51 -24.05 3.09
N PRO A 103 -4.51 -24.93 2.85
CA PRO A 103 -5.63 -24.64 1.93
C PRO A 103 -6.41 -23.37 2.26
N GLU A 104 -6.64 -23.08 3.54
CA GLU A 104 -7.35 -21.89 4.02
C GLU A 104 -6.59 -20.60 3.69
N ASN A 105 -5.26 -20.63 3.86
CA ASN A 105 -4.38 -19.50 3.56
C ASN A 105 -4.23 -19.26 2.07
N LYS A 106 -4.27 -20.33 1.27
CA LYS A 106 -4.20 -20.22 -0.19
C LYS A 106 -5.31 -19.31 -0.71
N ASN A 107 -6.55 -19.50 -0.27
CA ASN A 107 -7.67 -18.65 -0.67
C ASN A 107 -7.50 -17.18 -0.23
N LEU A 108 -6.87 -16.95 0.93
CA LEU A 108 -6.52 -15.61 1.40
C LEU A 108 -5.45 -14.96 0.51
N PHE A 109 -4.38 -15.68 0.18
CA PHE A 109 -3.34 -15.18 -0.71
C PHE A 109 -3.86 -14.96 -2.13
N ASP A 110 -4.69 -15.86 -2.65
CA ASP A 110 -5.36 -15.68 -3.94
C ASP A 110 -6.22 -14.40 -3.91
N THR A 111 -6.95 -14.15 -2.81
CA THR A 111 -7.72 -12.90 -2.64
C THR A 111 -6.85 -11.64 -2.72
N ILE A 112 -5.66 -11.64 -2.12
CA ILE A 112 -4.72 -10.50 -2.19
C ILE A 112 -4.07 -10.41 -3.58
N ASN A 113 -3.52 -11.52 -4.05
CA ASN A 113 -2.79 -11.61 -5.31
C ASN A 113 -3.68 -11.22 -6.49
N ASP A 114 -4.93 -11.68 -6.49
CA ASP A 114 -5.93 -11.40 -7.52
C ASP A 114 -6.77 -10.14 -7.26
N SER A 115 -6.44 -9.31 -6.28
CA SER A 115 -7.13 -8.03 -6.13
C SER A 115 -6.68 -7.01 -7.18
N LEU A 116 -7.53 -6.05 -7.57
CA LEU A 116 -7.10 -4.95 -8.45
C LEU A 116 -6.00 -4.09 -7.81
N LEU A 117 -6.16 -3.84 -6.52
CA LEU A 117 -5.25 -3.13 -5.63
C LEU A 117 -5.55 -3.54 -4.19
N VAL A 118 -4.65 -3.17 -3.28
CA VAL A 118 -4.91 -3.25 -1.84
C VAL A 118 -5.34 -1.86 -1.33
N LEU A 119 -6.40 -1.80 -0.55
CA LEU A 119 -6.84 -0.61 0.18
C LEU A 119 -6.46 -0.76 1.66
N CYS A 120 -5.54 0.06 2.13
CA CYS A 120 -5.12 0.14 3.52
C CYS A 120 -5.88 1.27 4.21
N LEU A 121 -6.80 0.90 5.10
CA LEU A 121 -7.50 1.83 5.99
C LEU A 121 -6.75 1.84 7.32
N ASP A 122 -5.92 2.86 7.50
CA ASP A 122 -4.95 2.95 8.58
C ASP A 122 -5.60 3.32 9.92
N GLU A 123 -4.90 2.99 10.99
CA GLU A 123 -5.20 3.54 12.32
C GLU A 123 -4.46 4.86 12.54
N SER A 124 -4.95 5.65 13.51
CA SER A 124 -4.34 6.92 13.89
C SER A 124 -2.88 6.70 14.29
N TYR A 125 -1.98 7.22 13.47
CA TYR A 125 -0.56 7.26 13.76
C TYR A 125 -0.28 8.43 14.71
N GLN A 126 -0.08 8.15 16.00
CA GLN A 126 0.26 9.19 16.98
C GLN A 126 1.75 9.52 16.89
N SER A 127 2.06 10.77 16.52
CA SER A 127 3.36 11.36 16.85
C SER A 127 3.43 11.51 18.37
N SER A 128 4.49 11.01 19.00
CA SER A 128 4.67 11.03 20.45
C SER A 128 4.90 12.43 21.05
N ASN A 129 4.79 13.52 20.27
CA ASN A 129 5.07 14.88 20.73
C ASN A 129 3.95 15.86 20.33
N ASP A 130 3.33 16.49 21.33
CA ASP A 130 2.27 17.52 21.19
C ASP A 130 2.73 18.87 20.55
N LYS A 131 3.98 18.93 20.05
CA LYS A 131 4.55 20.10 19.37
C LYS A 131 5.29 19.70 18.10
N THR A 132 4.57 19.22 17.09
CA THR A 132 5.16 18.90 15.78
C THR A 132 5.16 20.13 14.88
N THR A 133 6.30 20.47 14.27
CA THR A 133 6.34 21.42 13.16
C THR A 133 5.64 20.85 11.91
N GLU A 134 5.34 21.69 10.92
CA GLU A 134 4.81 21.19 9.63
C GLU A 134 5.75 20.17 8.97
N GLN A 135 7.05 20.40 9.08
CA GLN A 135 8.07 19.50 8.54
C GLN A 135 8.08 18.14 9.26
N ASP A 136 7.96 18.14 10.59
CA ASP A 136 7.84 16.90 11.36
C ASP A 136 6.62 16.10 10.91
N ASN A 137 5.48 16.78 10.76
CA ASN A 137 4.25 16.15 10.29
C ASN A 137 4.39 15.57 8.87
N GLN A 138 5.02 16.30 7.93
CA GLN A 138 5.29 15.77 6.59
C GLN A 138 6.24 14.57 6.61
N LYS A 139 7.27 14.60 7.47
CA LYS A 139 8.15 13.45 7.72
C LYS A 139 7.34 12.24 8.20
N PHE A 140 6.50 12.42 9.22
CA PHE A 140 5.67 11.33 9.76
C PHE A 140 4.73 10.74 8.70
N VAL A 141 4.04 11.59 7.92
CA VAL A 141 3.16 11.15 6.83
C VAL A 141 3.95 10.39 5.77
N GLY A 142 5.12 10.90 5.37
CA GLY A 142 6.01 10.26 4.41
C GLY A 142 6.49 8.88 4.87
N LEU A 143 6.92 8.75 6.11
CA LEU A 143 7.34 7.46 6.71
C LEU A 143 6.15 6.48 6.84
N ASN A 144 4.94 6.95 7.16
CA ASN A 144 3.75 6.11 7.19
C ASN A 144 3.38 5.55 5.81
N PHE A 145 3.52 6.34 4.74
CA PHE A 145 3.30 5.86 3.37
C PHE A 145 4.43 4.95 2.87
N LEU A 146 5.68 5.23 3.28
CA LEU A 146 6.83 4.45 2.87
C LEU A 146 6.84 3.05 3.49
N HIS A 147 6.66 2.96 4.82
CA HIS A 147 6.78 1.69 5.54
C HIS A 147 5.75 1.49 6.66
N GLY A 148 4.82 2.41 6.90
CA GLY A 148 3.76 2.25 7.92
C GLY A 148 4.19 2.54 9.36
N GLY A 149 5.40 3.06 9.58
CA GLY A 149 5.84 3.54 10.90
C GLY A 149 6.17 2.49 11.97
N GLY A 150 6.21 1.19 11.66
CA GLY A 150 6.57 0.09 12.58
C GLY A 150 5.47 -0.96 12.71
N THR A 151 5.81 -2.18 13.15
CA THR A 151 4.84 -3.30 13.26
C THR A 151 3.73 -3.05 14.27
N LYS A 152 4.00 -2.24 15.31
CA LYS A 152 3.00 -1.78 16.28
C LYS A 152 2.13 -0.62 15.77
N ASN A 153 2.51 -0.04 14.64
CA ASN A 153 1.79 1.01 13.92
C ASN A 153 1.16 0.38 12.68
N ASN A 154 1.26 1.00 11.50
CA ASN A 154 0.57 0.57 10.28
C ASN A 154 1.41 -0.32 9.35
N THR A 155 2.65 -0.72 9.71
CA THR A 155 3.48 -1.58 8.84
C THR A 155 2.82 -2.92 8.55
N ALA A 156 2.13 -3.49 9.53
CA ALA A 156 1.39 -4.72 9.32
C ALA A 156 0.18 -4.50 8.41
N ASN A 157 -0.44 -3.31 8.40
CA ASN A 157 -1.56 -2.94 7.54
C ASN A 157 -1.15 -2.72 6.06
N ARG A 158 -0.18 -3.49 5.57
CA ARG A 158 0.40 -3.41 4.23
C ARG A 158 0.60 -4.80 3.65
N TRP A 159 0.70 -4.85 2.33
CA TRP A 159 1.16 -5.99 1.56
C TRP A 159 2.14 -5.49 0.49
N PHE A 160 3.43 -5.37 0.85
CA PHE A 160 4.45 -4.75 0.00
C PHE A 160 4.74 -5.51 -1.31
N ASP A 161 4.27 -6.75 -1.40
CA ASP A 161 4.25 -7.53 -2.63
C ASP A 161 3.20 -7.04 -3.64
N LYS A 162 2.16 -6.31 -3.19
CA LYS A 162 1.12 -5.80 -4.08
C LYS A 162 1.65 -4.62 -4.89
N THR A 163 1.42 -4.65 -6.21
CA THR A 163 1.89 -3.59 -7.10
C THR A 163 1.32 -2.21 -6.75
N LEU A 164 0.06 -2.13 -6.34
CA LEU A 164 -0.56 -0.86 -5.94
C LEU A 164 -1.32 -1.02 -4.63
N GLN A 165 -0.96 -0.18 -3.66
CA GLN A 165 -1.64 -0.03 -2.38
C GLN A 165 -2.11 1.42 -2.23
N VAL A 166 -3.40 1.61 -1.97
CA VAL A 166 -3.99 2.91 -1.62
C VAL A 166 -4.10 3.00 -0.12
N ILE A 167 -3.52 4.02 0.48
CA ILE A 167 -3.47 4.20 1.93
C ILE A 167 -4.34 5.40 2.30
N VAL A 168 -5.25 5.21 3.25
CA VAL A 168 -6.15 6.26 3.77
C VAL A 168 -6.11 6.24 5.29
N GLY A 169 -5.60 7.31 5.89
CA GLY A 169 -5.59 7.52 7.33
C GLY A 169 -6.86 8.24 7.84
N PRO A 170 -7.18 8.10 9.14
CA PRO A 170 -8.39 8.68 9.73
C PRO A 170 -8.35 10.22 9.83
N ASN A 171 -7.15 10.80 9.72
CA ASN A 171 -6.90 12.24 9.70
C ASN A 171 -6.95 12.84 8.28
N GLY A 172 -7.34 12.06 7.27
CA GLY A 172 -7.48 12.51 5.88
C GLY A 172 -6.20 12.43 5.05
N TYR A 173 -5.03 12.15 5.66
CA TYR A 173 -3.84 11.87 4.86
C TYR A 173 -4.06 10.61 4.03
N SER A 174 -3.89 10.76 2.72
CA SER A 174 -4.04 9.69 1.75
C SER A 174 -2.83 9.64 0.84
N GLY A 175 -2.41 8.44 0.46
CA GLY A 175 -1.19 8.23 -0.31
C GLY A 175 -1.20 6.88 -1.00
N LEU A 176 -0.08 6.56 -1.64
CA LEU A 176 0.14 5.29 -2.31
C LEU A 176 1.44 4.65 -1.84
N ASN A 177 1.48 3.33 -1.86
CA ASN A 177 2.70 2.54 -1.88
C ASN A 177 2.64 1.62 -3.11
N TYR A 178 3.73 1.52 -3.87
CA TYR A 178 3.74 0.72 -5.10
C TYR A 178 5.01 -0.11 -5.21
N GLU A 179 4.87 -1.30 -5.75
CA GLU A 179 6.00 -2.20 -6.04
C GLU A 179 6.60 -1.84 -7.40
N HIS A 180 7.92 -1.63 -7.44
CA HIS A 180 8.60 -0.92 -8.52
C HIS A 180 8.92 -1.79 -9.75
N SER A 181 8.81 -3.13 -9.68
CA SER A 181 9.30 -4.01 -10.75
C SER A 181 8.56 -3.87 -12.10
N LEU A 182 7.41 -3.20 -12.10
CA LEU A 182 6.47 -3.18 -13.23
C LEU A 182 6.19 -1.81 -13.84
N ALA A 183 6.34 -0.75 -13.05
CA ALA A 183 5.95 0.59 -13.45
C ALA A 183 6.88 1.64 -12.83
N GLU A 184 7.23 2.63 -13.65
CA GLU A 184 7.97 3.80 -13.21
C GLU A 184 7.04 4.83 -12.57
N GLY A 185 7.60 5.70 -11.73
CA GLY A 185 6.84 6.71 -10.99
C GLY A 185 5.93 7.58 -11.87
N GLY A 186 6.36 7.95 -13.09
CA GLY A 186 5.54 8.77 -14.00
C GLY A 186 4.20 8.13 -14.41
N ILE A 187 4.16 6.80 -14.54
CA ILE A 187 2.92 6.06 -14.83
C ILE A 187 1.98 6.11 -13.63
N ILE A 188 2.52 5.94 -12.42
CA ILE A 188 1.77 6.02 -11.17
C ILE A 188 1.23 7.44 -10.95
N THR A 189 2.03 8.49 -11.18
CA THR A 189 1.58 9.88 -11.07
C THR A 189 0.44 10.18 -12.05
N THR A 190 0.55 9.71 -13.30
CA THR A 190 -0.53 9.87 -14.29
C THR A 190 -1.83 9.19 -13.84
N LEU A 191 -1.73 7.99 -13.25
CA LEU A 191 -2.88 7.27 -12.70
C LEU A 191 -3.51 8.04 -11.54
N VAL A 192 -2.70 8.61 -10.65
CA VAL A 192 -3.16 9.44 -9.52
C VAL A 192 -3.89 10.68 -10.02
N ASP A 193 -3.31 11.42 -10.96
CA ASP A 193 -3.92 12.63 -11.52
C ASP A 193 -5.28 12.30 -12.14
N TYR A 194 -5.34 11.22 -12.92
CA TYR A 194 -6.60 10.72 -13.50
C TYR A 194 -7.64 10.39 -12.42
N ALA A 195 -7.24 9.67 -11.36
CA ALA A 195 -8.16 9.30 -10.28
C ALA A 195 -8.67 10.52 -9.51
N LEU A 196 -7.81 11.50 -9.23
CA LEU A 196 -8.19 12.74 -8.54
C LEU A 196 -9.13 13.60 -9.38
N ASP A 197 -8.92 13.68 -10.69
CA ASP A 197 -9.82 14.38 -11.59
C ASP A 197 -11.15 13.66 -11.77
N TYR A 198 -11.14 12.33 -11.80
CA TYR A 198 -12.35 11.52 -11.76
C TYR A 198 -13.18 11.80 -10.49
N CYS A 199 -12.55 11.86 -9.31
CA CYS A 199 -13.25 12.17 -8.06
C CYS A 199 -13.97 13.54 -8.06
N LYS A 200 -13.49 14.51 -8.86
CA LYS A 200 -14.12 15.85 -8.99
C LYS A 200 -15.29 15.86 -9.97
N THR A 201 -15.30 14.95 -10.93
CA THR A 201 -16.17 15.01 -12.12
C THR A 201 -17.12 13.81 -12.25
N ALA A 202 -16.97 12.79 -11.39
CA ALA A 202 -17.73 11.56 -11.46
C ALA A 202 -19.24 11.82 -11.27
N VAL A 203 -20.04 11.29 -12.19
CA VAL A 203 -21.49 11.22 -12.06
C VAL A 203 -21.84 9.95 -11.27
N PRO A 204 -22.72 10.02 -10.26
CA PRO A 204 -23.15 8.85 -9.51
C PRO A 204 -23.71 7.76 -10.44
N LEU A 205 -23.22 6.53 -10.26
CA LEU A 205 -23.76 5.37 -10.98
C LEU A 205 -25.05 4.93 -10.31
N VAL A 206 -26.10 4.68 -11.10
CA VAL A 206 -27.36 4.12 -10.59
C VAL A 206 -27.27 2.60 -10.61
N HIS A 207 -27.36 1.97 -9.45
CA HIS A 207 -27.47 0.52 -9.33
C HIS A 207 -28.91 0.07 -9.16
N THR A 208 -29.33 -0.87 -10.00
CA THR A 208 -30.62 -1.53 -9.93
C THR A 208 -30.56 -2.94 -9.32
N ASN A 209 -29.36 -3.52 -9.22
CA ASN A 209 -29.13 -4.88 -8.73
C ASN A 209 -28.58 -4.89 -7.30
N GLN A 210 -28.81 -5.99 -6.56
CA GLN A 210 -28.17 -6.21 -5.27
C GLN A 210 -26.67 -6.54 -5.48
N PRO A 211 -25.75 -5.79 -4.86
CA PRO A 211 -24.32 -6.04 -4.99
C PRO A 211 -23.90 -7.28 -4.21
N SER A 212 -22.88 -7.98 -4.71
CA SER A 212 -22.25 -9.11 -4.01
C SER A 212 -21.75 -8.64 -2.63
N LEU A 213 -21.84 -9.51 -1.62
CA LEU A 213 -21.51 -9.13 -0.25
C LEU A 213 -19.99 -9.07 -0.02
N LEU A 214 -19.58 -8.17 0.88
CA LEU A 214 -18.23 -8.14 1.45
C LEU A 214 -17.97 -9.50 2.13
N SER A 215 -16.87 -10.15 1.77
CA SER A 215 -16.44 -11.41 2.40
C SER A 215 -15.10 -11.23 3.09
N LYS A 216 -14.76 -12.14 4.01
CA LYS A 216 -13.52 -12.10 4.77
C LYS A 216 -12.83 -13.46 4.75
N CYS A 217 -11.51 -13.45 4.74
CA CYS A 217 -10.68 -14.64 4.85
C CYS A 217 -9.72 -14.47 6.03
N ARG A 218 -9.58 -15.52 6.85
CA ARG A 218 -8.69 -15.52 8.01
C ARG A 218 -7.44 -16.34 7.72
N ILE A 219 -6.29 -15.83 8.12
CA ILE A 219 -5.05 -16.62 8.06
C ILE A 219 -4.99 -17.64 9.20
N VAL A 220 -4.52 -18.82 8.88
CA VAL A 220 -4.12 -19.88 9.80
C VAL A 220 -2.62 -19.82 9.96
N ILE A 221 -2.14 -19.61 11.19
CA ILE A 221 -0.71 -19.52 11.49
C ILE A 221 -0.28 -20.84 12.14
N PRO A 222 0.53 -21.66 11.44
CA PRO A 222 1.07 -22.88 12.01
C PRO A 222 2.17 -22.54 13.04
N LYS A 223 2.32 -23.36 14.08
CA LYS A 223 3.29 -23.10 15.17
C LYS A 223 4.72 -23.01 14.66
N GLU A 224 5.02 -23.73 13.59
CA GLU A 224 6.32 -23.84 12.95
C GLU A 224 6.83 -22.51 12.41
N VAL A 225 5.95 -21.55 12.08
CA VAL A 225 6.34 -20.24 11.53
C VAL A 225 6.24 -19.10 12.52
N GLU A 226 5.65 -19.31 13.71
CA GLU A 226 5.48 -18.26 14.72
C GLU A 226 6.80 -17.59 15.10
N GLN A 227 7.85 -18.40 15.31
CA GLN A 227 9.17 -17.88 15.64
C GLN A 227 9.75 -17.03 14.50
N SER A 228 9.59 -17.47 13.24
CA SER A 228 10.04 -16.72 12.08
C SER A 228 9.30 -15.39 11.92
N ILE A 229 8.01 -15.34 12.27
CA ILE A 229 7.22 -14.11 12.26
C ILE A 229 7.73 -13.10 13.29
N ILE A 230 8.05 -13.55 14.50
CA ILE A 230 8.61 -12.72 15.59
C ILE A 230 9.99 -12.18 15.21
N GLU A 231 10.82 -13.00 14.57
CA GLU A 231 12.14 -12.58 14.11
C GLU A 231 12.05 -11.57 12.97
N SER A 232 11.10 -11.78 12.06
CA SER A 232 10.79 -10.84 10.98
C SER A 232 10.37 -9.48 11.52
N GLU A 233 9.50 -9.45 12.53
CA GLU A 233 9.10 -8.22 13.21
C GLU A 233 10.31 -7.43 13.74
N LYS A 234 11.25 -8.10 14.39
CA LYS A 234 12.47 -7.46 14.93
C LYS A 234 13.33 -6.86 13.81
N ARG A 235 13.52 -7.59 12.70
CA ARG A 235 14.32 -7.11 11.56
C ARG A 235 13.66 -5.91 10.89
N VAL A 236 12.37 -6.00 10.61
CA VAL A 236 11.60 -4.93 9.97
C VAL A 236 11.60 -3.67 10.82
N ASN A 237 11.36 -3.77 12.13
CA ASN A 237 11.42 -2.61 13.02
C ASN A 237 12.83 -2.00 13.06
N LYS A 238 13.88 -2.81 13.14
CA LYS A 238 15.27 -2.33 13.07
C LYS A 238 15.57 -1.61 11.74
N PHE A 239 15.05 -2.11 10.63
CA PHE A 239 15.20 -1.47 9.32
C PHE A 239 14.47 -0.11 9.29
N ILE A 240 13.25 -0.06 9.81
CA ILE A 240 12.45 1.17 9.91
C ILE A 240 13.12 2.21 10.81
N GLU A 241 13.66 1.80 11.96
CA GLU A 241 14.38 2.69 12.88
C GLU A 241 15.63 3.31 12.24
N ASN A 242 16.22 2.65 11.24
CA ASN A 242 17.38 3.14 10.49
C ASN A 242 16.99 3.99 9.26
N CYS A 243 15.70 4.30 9.07
CA CYS A 243 15.23 5.15 7.98
C CYS A 243 15.05 6.59 8.47
N ASP A 244 15.88 7.52 7.96
CA ASP A 244 15.67 8.94 8.15
C ASP A 244 15.09 9.58 6.89
N LEU A 245 14.07 10.42 7.10
CA LEU A 245 13.37 11.14 6.04
C LEU A 245 13.24 12.60 6.44
N ILE A 246 13.58 13.49 5.52
CA ILE A 246 13.27 14.91 5.60
C ILE A 246 12.47 15.28 4.37
N VAL A 247 11.26 15.82 4.58
CA VAL A 247 10.49 16.45 3.52
C VAL A 247 10.78 17.94 3.57
N HIS A 248 11.41 18.46 2.52
CA HIS A 248 11.74 19.88 2.41
C HIS A 248 10.97 20.52 1.26
N LYS A 249 10.07 21.43 1.60
CA LYS A 249 9.34 22.25 0.62
C LYS A 249 10.13 23.53 0.37
N TYR A 250 10.75 23.62 -0.80
CA TYR A 250 11.52 24.80 -1.20
C TYR A 250 10.58 25.92 -1.68
N PRO A 251 10.51 27.09 -0.98
CA PRO A 251 9.48 28.09 -1.26
C PRO A 251 9.93 29.21 -2.23
N GLU A 252 11.23 29.36 -2.48
CA GLU A 252 11.76 30.58 -3.10
C GLU A 252 11.46 30.68 -4.60
N TYR A 253 11.57 29.56 -5.32
CA TYR A 253 11.28 29.49 -6.75
C TYR A 253 11.00 28.05 -7.20
N GLY A 254 10.53 27.93 -8.44
CA GLY A 254 10.26 26.64 -9.07
C GLY A 254 10.39 26.70 -10.59
N LYS A 255 9.50 26.00 -11.29
CA LYS A 255 9.55 25.85 -12.77
C LYS A 255 9.57 27.18 -13.51
N ASP A 256 8.93 28.23 -12.99
CA ASP A 256 8.84 29.52 -13.68
C ASP A 256 10.17 30.27 -13.72
N PHE A 257 10.98 30.17 -12.66
CA PHE A 257 12.35 30.71 -12.65
C PHE A 257 13.22 30.03 -13.71
N ALA A 258 13.14 28.71 -13.81
CA ALA A 258 13.87 27.96 -14.83
C ALA A 258 13.47 28.39 -16.25
N LYS A 259 12.16 28.55 -16.51
CA LYS A 259 11.63 29.01 -17.80
C LYS A 259 12.13 30.42 -18.15
N GLN A 260 12.09 31.37 -17.22
CA GLN A 260 12.54 32.75 -17.44
C GLN A 260 14.02 32.82 -17.83
N ASN A 261 14.84 31.94 -17.25
CA ASN A 261 16.28 31.86 -17.53
C ASN A 261 16.63 30.92 -18.69
N LYS A 262 15.64 30.33 -19.38
CA LYS A 262 15.82 29.35 -20.47
C LYS A 262 16.67 28.14 -20.04
N LEU A 263 16.49 27.70 -18.80
CA LEU A 263 17.18 26.55 -18.22
C LEU A 263 16.20 25.40 -17.96
N SER A 264 16.72 24.18 -17.94
CA SER A 264 15.97 23.01 -17.46
C SER A 264 15.90 23.03 -15.94
N ILE A 265 14.69 22.94 -15.37
CA ILE A 265 14.50 22.85 -13.91
C ILE A 265 15.20 21.62 -13.34
N ASP A 266 15.17 20.49 -14.05
CA ASP A 266 15.81 19.25 -13.62
C ASP A 266 17.33 19.42 -13.59
N ALA A 267 17.91 20.09 -14.58
CA ALA A 267 19.35 20.37 -14.60
C ALA A 267 19.77 21.29 -13.44
N ILE A 268 18.97 22.32 -13.15
CA ILE A 268 19.21 23.21 -11.99
C ILE A 268 19.21 22.39 -10.69
N ILE A 269 18.18 21.55 -10.48
CA ILE A 269 18.08 20.71 -9.27
C ILE A 269 19.26 19.75 -9.17
N GLN A 270 19.62 19.06 -10.26
CA GLN A 270 20.74 18.11 -10.26
C GLN A 270 22.07 18.79 -9.92
N VAL A 271 22.37 19.95 -10.50
CA VAL A 271 23.59 20.71 -10.18
C VAL A 271 23.57 21.22 -8.74
N ALA A 272 22.42 21.71 -8.25
CA ALA A 272 22.27 22.14 -6.87
C ALA A 272 22.54 20.98 -5.88
N LEU A 273 22.04 19.77 -6.18
CA LEU A 273 22.33 18.57 -5.39
C LEU A 273 23.82 18.22 -5.39
N GLN A 274 24.51 18.33 -6.53
CA GLN A 274 25.96 18.10 -6.60
C GLN A 274 26.74 19.12 -5.74
N VAL A 275 26.36 20.40 -5.80
CA VAL A 275 26.98 21.45 -4.98
C VAL A 275 26.72 21.23 -3.49
N ALA A 276 25.49 20.86 -3.12
CA ALA A 276 25.13 20.55 -1.74
C ALA A 276 25.96 19.38 -1.21
N TYR A 277 26.04 18.27 -1.97
CA TYR A 277 26.85 17.11 -1.61
C TYR A 277 28.33 17.48 -1.45
N PHE A 278 28.91 18.21 -2.41
CA PHE A 278 30.30 18.66 -2.36
C PHE A 278 30.59 19.47 -1.08
N ARG A 279 29.69 20.38 -0.69
CA ARG A 279 29.87 21.23 0.50
C ARG A 279 29.66 20.52 1.84
N CYS A 280 28.93 19.41 1.85
CA CYS A 280 28.64 18.66 3.08
C CYS A 280 29.66 17.55 3.36
N VAL A 281 30.29 17.00 2.31
CA VAL A 281 31.12 15.79 2.41
C VAL A 281 32.61 16.05 2.21
N LEU A 282 32.98 17.11 1.47
CA LEU A 282 34.37 17.52 1.25
C LEU A 282 34.68 18.83 1.99
#